data_AF-A0A958AVV2-F1
#
_entry.id   AF-A0A958AVV2-F1
#
_cell.length_a   1.000
_cell.length_b   1.000
_cell.length_c   1.000
_cell.angle_alpha   90.00
_cell.angle_beta   90.00
_cell.angle_gamma   90.00
#
_symmetry.space_group_name_H-M   'P 1'
#
loop_
_entity.id
_entity.type
_entity.pdbx_description
1 polymer ?
#
loop_
_entity_poly.entity_id
_entity_poly.type
_entity_poly.pdbx_seq_one_letter_code
_entity_poly.pdbx_strand_id
1 'polypeptide(L)' 'GMGLGLTIAQDLVVAHGGRLEVESEPDQGSRFTVWLPRNKTDIFT' A
#
# COMPACT_ATOMS: atom_id res chain seq x y z
N GLY A 1 2.43 4.44 -19.65
CA GLY A 1 1.31 3.75 -18.97
C GLY A 1 0.43 4.79 -18.31
N MET A 2 -0.88 4.55 -18.17
CA MET A 2 -1.86 5.55 -17.68
C MET A 2 -1.80 5.87 -16.17
N GLY A 3 -0.71 5.51 -15.47
CA GLY A 3 -0.57 5.77 -14.03
C GLY A 3 -1.44 4.91 -13.09
N LEU A 4 -2.19 3.95 -13.63
CA LEU A 4 -3.17 3.16 -12.87
C LEU A 4 -2.58 2.21 -11.83
N GLY A 5 -1.31 1.80 -11.99
CA GLY A 5 -0.71 0.76 -11.15
C GLY A 5 -0.64 1.14 -9.66
N LEU A 6 -0.30 2.39 -9.36
CA LEU A 6 -0.20 2.85 -7.97
C LEU A 6 -1.58 3.01 -7.32
N THR A 7 -2.57 3.47 -8.08
CA THR A 7 -3.97 3.56 -7.61
C THR A 7 -4.51 2.19 -7.25
N ILE A 8 -4.32 1.20 -8.14
CA ILE A 8 -4.75 -0.19 -7.88
C ILE A 8 -4.04 -0.76 -6.64
N ALA A 9 -2.74 -0.52 -6.50
CA ALA A 9 -1.98 -0.97 -5.33
C ALA A 9 -2.49 -0.32 -4.03
N GLN A 10 -2.81 0.97 -4.06
CA GLN A 10 -3.35 1.69 -2.92
C GLN A 10 -4.73 1.15 -2.52
N ASP A 11 -5.63 0.94 -3.48
CA ASP A 11 -6.95 0.37 -3.25
C ASP A 11 -6.84 -1.04 -2.62
N LEU A 12 -5.94 -1.86 -3.15
CA LEU A 12 -5.69 -3.21 -2.62
C LEU A 12 -5.22 -3.14 -1.16
N VAL A 13 -4.23 -2.30 -0.86
CA VAL A 13 -3.66 -2.19 0.49
C VAL A 13 -4.70 -1.69 1.50
N VAL A 14 -5.52 -0.71 1.12
CA VAL A 14 -6.63 -0.22 1.97
C VAL A 14 -7.68 -1.30 2.20
N ALA A 15 -8.06 -2.04 1.16
CA ALA A 15 -9.03 -3.15 1.29
C ALA A 15 -8.55 -4.25 2.25
N HIS A 16 -7.24 -4.40 2.45
CA HIS A 16 -6.64 -5.34 3.39
C HIS A 16 -6.42 -4.74 4.79
N GLY A 17 -6.92 -3.53 5.07
CA GLY A 17 -6.71 -2.82 6.33
C GLY A 17 -5.27 -2.35 6.53
N GLY A 18 -4.50 -2.26 5.45
CA GLY A 18 -3.14 -1.77 5.45
C GLY A 18 -3.02 -0.29 5.12
N ARG A 19 -1.78 0.15 4.92
CA ARG A 19 -1.47 1.48 4.37
C ARG A 19 -0.26 1.42 3.44
N LEU A 20 -0.20 2.36 2.50
CA LEU A 20 0.88 2.54 1.54
C LEU A 20 1.40 3.97 1.65
N GLU A 21 2.71 4.12 1.84
CA GLU A 21 3.39 5.41 1.88
C GLU A 21 4.43 5.47 0.76
N VAL A 22 4.64 6.67 0.22
CA VAL A 22 5.60 6.93 -0.87
C VAL A 22 6.50 8.07 -0.45
N GLU A 23 7.80 7.79 -0.45
CA GLU A 23 8.85 8.78 -0.27
C GLU A 23 9.62 8.85 -1.59
N SER A 24 9.82 10.06 -2.12
CA SER A 24 10.60 10.24 -3.35
C SER A 24 11.50 11.44 -3.20
N GLU A 25 12.75 11.27 -3.62
CA GLU A 25 13.73 12.35 -3.68
C GLU A 25 14.23 12.47 -5.13
N PRO A 26 14.24 13.68 -5.72
CA PRO A 26 14.79 13.90 -7.05
C PRO A 26 16.19 13.31 -7.17
N ASP A 27 16.47 12.67 -8.31
CA ASP A 27 17.75 12.03 -8.62
C ASP A 27 18.15 10.83 -7.74
N GLN A 28 17.34 10.46 -6.73
CA GLN A 28 17.57 9.32 -5.84
C GLN A 28 16.53 8.19 -5.99
N GLY A 29 15.42 8.48 -6.66
CA GLY A 29 14.34 7.55 -6.92
C GLY A 29 13.21 7.64 -5.89
N SER A 30 12.45 6.54 -5.76
CA SER A 30 11.26 6.47 -4.91
C SER A 30 11.25 5.19 -4.08
N ARG A 31 10.87 5.31 -2.81
CA ARG A 31 10.60 4.22 -1.89
C ARG A 31 9.10 4.11 -1.66
N PHE A 32 8.58 2.89 -1.84
CA PHE A 32 7.20 2.53 -1.55
C PHE A 32 7.20 1.59 -0.36
N THR A 33 6.51 1.97 0.72
CA THR A 33 6.43 1.17 1.93
C THR A 33 4.98 0.72 2.14
N VAL A 34 4.80 -0.59 2.34
CA VAL A 34 3.49 -1.21 2.54
C VAL A 34 3.45 -1.87 3.90
N TRP A 35 2.41 -1.57 4.67
CA TRP A 35 2.13 -2.24 5.94
C TRP A 35 0.80 -2.96 5.83
N LEU A 36 0.80 -4.24 6.20
CA LEU A 36 -0.39 -5.07 6.26
C LEU A 36 -0.55 -5.63 7.68
N PRO A 37 -1.79 -5.75 8.19
CA PRO A 37 -2.06 -6.47 9.42
C PRO A 37 -1.58 -7.92 9.33
N ARG A 38 -0.87 -8.41 10.35
CA ARG A 38 -0.29 -9.77 10.33
C ARG A 38 -1.34 -10.87 10.52
N ASN A 39 -2.43 -10.56 11.22
CA ASN A 39 -3.58 -11.43 11.40
C ASN A 39 -4.82 -10.66 10.93
N LYS A 40 -5.68 -11.31 10.14
CA LYS A 40 -7.09 -10.93 10.14
C LYS A 40 -7.61 -11.29 11.53
N THR A 41 -7.92 -10.30 12.35
CA THR A 41 -8.80 -10.56 13.48
C THR A 41 -10.17 -10.87 12.89
N ASP A 42 -10.46 -12.15 12.68
CA ASP A 42 -11.83 -12.60 12.53
C ASP A 42 -12.50 -12.34 13.88
N ILE A 43 -13.30 -11.26 13.97
CA ILE A 43 -13.93 -10.83 15.22
C ILE A 43 -15.11 -11.74 15.63
N PHE A 44 -15.25 -12.92 15.01
CA PHE A 44 -16.28 -13.90 15.29
C PHE A 44 -15.80 -15.32 14.93
N THR A 45 -15.12 -16.03 15.83
CA THR A 45 -15.18 -17.49 15.99
C THR A 45 -14.76 -17.84 17.42
#